data_AF-A0A7C2HUY5-F1
#
_entry.id   AF-A0A7C2HUY5-F1
#
_cell.length_a   1.000
_cell.length_b   1.000
_cell.length_c   1.000
_cell.angle_alpha   90.00
_cell.angle_beta   90.00
_cell.angle_gamma   90.00
#
_symmetry.space_group_name_H-M   'P 1'
#
loop_
_entity.id
_entity.type
_entity.pdbx_description
1 polymer ?
#
loop_
_entity_poly.entity_id
_entity_poly.type
_entity_poly.pdbx_seq_one_letter_code
_entity_poly.pdbx_strand_id
1 'polypeptide(L)' 'MVFPGFGSPPNDLKVWLDQIAVICLSEDFQKLKAELELFYKEADPAQADVKAFADALYAFLHEQEEKIGTSAV' A
#
# COMPACT_ATOMS: atom_id res chain seq x y z
N MET A 1 18.42 -13.47 13.44
CA MET A 1 17.26 -12.74 12.89
C MET A 1 16.04 -13.24 13.64
N VAL A 2 15.43 -12.40 14.46
CA VAL A 2 14.26 -12.76 15.27
C VAL A 2 13.12 -11.89 14.80
N PHE A 3 12.02 -12.51 14.40
CA PHE A 3 10.72 -11.86 14.27
C PHE A 3 10.02 -11.97 15.64
N PRO A 4 9.83 -10.85 16.35
CA PRO A 4 8.68 -10.77 17.25
C PRO A 4 8.12 -9.34 17.31
N GLY A 5 6.84 -9.11 16.99
CA GLY A 5 6.36 -7.73 17.03
C GLY A 5 4.91 -7.46 16.67
N PHE A 6 3.95 -8.29 17.09
CA PHE A 6 2.56 -7.83 17.25
C PHE A 6 2.33 -7.37 18.70
N GLY A 7 3.23 -6.50 19.18
CA GLY A 7 3.14 -5.87 20.48
C GLY A 7 3.24 -4.38 20.28
N SER A 8 2.09 -3.72 20.14
CA SER A 8 1.96 -2.28 19.86
C SER A 8 2.76 -1.41 20.84
N PRO A 9 3.69 -0.58 20.36
CA PRO A 9 3.82 0.81 20.81
C PRO A 9 3.19 1.80 19.81
N PRO A 10 2.91 3.05 20.21
CA PRO A 10 2.57 4.15 19.28
C PRO A 10 3.68 4.46 18.23
N ASN A 11 4.77 3.68 18.24
CA ASN A 11 5.86 3.71 17.29
C ASN A 11 5.56 2.86 16.03
N ASP A 12 4.66 1.86 16.09
CA ASP A 12 4.32 1.02 14.93
C ASP A 12 3.57 1.80 13.85
N LEU A 13 2.70 2.74 14.23
CA LEU A 13 2.03 3.59 13.26
C LEU A 13 3.03 4.43 12.45
N LYS A 14 4.08 4.93 13.10
CA LYS A 14 5.16 5.66 12.43
C LYS A 14 5.96 4.77 11.49
N VAL A 15 6.29 3.56 11.92
CA VAL A 15 7.00 2.57 11.10
C VAL A 15 6.14 2.14 9.90
N TRP A 16 4.83 2.01 10.10
CA TRP A 16 3.88 1.70 9.04
C TRP A 16 3.68 2.88 8.07
N LEU A 17 3.58 4.12 8.59
CA LEU A 17 3.57 5.34 7.78
C LEU A 17 4.84 5.52 6.96
N ASP A 18 5.99 5.19 7.54
CA ASP A 18 7.28 5.24 6.85
C ASP A 18 7.34 4.21 5.70
N GLN A 19 6.86 2.98 5.93
CA GLN A 19 6.72 1.97 4.88
C GLN A 19 5.74 2.40 3.78
N ILE A 20 4.58 2.97 4.15
CA ILE A 20 3.62 3.52 3.19
C ILE A 20 4.25 4.65 2.39
N ALA A 21 5.04 5.53 3.04
CA ALA A 21 5.73 6.61 2.37
C ALA A 21 6.76 6.09 1.36
N VAL A 22 7.52 5.06 1.71
CA VAL A 22 8.46 4.39 0.80
C VAL A 22 7.72 3.75 -0.39
N ILE A 23 6.58 3.09 -0.15
CA ILE A 23 5.73 2.54 -1.21
C ILE A 23 5.20 3.66 -2.11
N CYS A 24 4.72 4.77 -1.55
CA CYS A 24 4.23 5.92 -2.32
C CYS A 24 5.31 6.61 -3.16
N LEU A 25 6.57 6.53 -2.72
CA LEU A 25 7.72 7.06 -3.45
C LEU A 25 8.23 6.10 -4.53
N SER A 26 7.75 4.86 -4.57
CA SER A 26 8.16 3.86 -5.57
C SER A 26 7.49 4.14 -6.92
N GLU A 27 8.25 4.04 -8.01
CA GLU A 27 7.77 4.33 -9.37
C GLU A 27 6.61 3.42 -9.79
N ASP A 28 6.65 2.14 -9.38
CA ASP A 28 5.58 1.17 -9.67
C ASP A 28 4.24 1.57 -9.04
N PHE A 29 4.28 2.07 -7.80
CA PHE A 29 3.09 2.56 -7.12
C PHE A 29 2.54 3.82 -7.77
N GLN A 30 3.41 4.76 -8.14
CA GLN A 30 2.98 6.01 -8.77
C GLN A 30 2.36 5.76 -10.16
N LYS A 31 2.91 4.81 -10.92
CA LYS A 31 2.32 4.37 -12.20
C LYS A 31 0.96 3.72 -11.98
N LEU A 32 0.85 2.76 -11.06
CA LEU A 32 -0.41 2.10 -10.75
C LEU A 32 -1.46 3.11 -10.28
N LYS A 33 -1.09 4.05 -9.39
CA LYS A 33 -1.99 5.12 -8.93
C LYS A 33 -2.48 5.97 -10.10
N ALA A 34 -1.61 6.37 -11.02
CA ALA A 34 -1.98 7.18 -12.17
C ALA A 34 -2.91 6.43 -13.14
N GLU A 35 -2.70 5.13 -13.35
CA GLU A 35 -3.57 4.29 -14.17
C GLU A 35 -4.95 4.13 -13.53
N LEU A 36 -5.02 3.84 -12.23
CA LEU A 36 -6.30 3.77 -11.51
C LEU A 36 -6.99 5.13 -11.43
N GLU A 37 -6.24 6.23 -11.27
CA GLU A 37 -6.81 7.58 -11.23
C GLU A 37 -7.46 7.94 -12.56
N LEU A 38 -6.84 7.60 -13.69
CA LEU A 38 -7.46 7.74 -15.01
C LEU A 38 -8.74 6.90 -15.12
N PHE A 39 -8.70 5.65 -14.68
CA PHE A 39 -9.84 4.74 -14.73
C PHE A 39 -11.01 5.22 -13.85
N TYR A 40 -10.75 5.63 -12.61
CA TYR A 40 -11.78 6.15 -11.73
C TYR A 40 -12.25 7.54 -12.16
N LYS A 41 -11.43 8.35 -12.82
CA LYS A 41 -11.84 9.67 -13.30
C LYS A 41 -12.90 9.58 -14.41
N GLU A 42 -12.90 8.49 -15.18
CA GLU A 42 -13.97 8.20 -16.15
C GLU A 42 -15.28 7.77 -15.47
N ALA A 43 -15.22 7.17 -14.27
CA ALA A 43 -16.39 6.64 -13.56
C ALA A 43 -16.96 7.59 -12.49
N ASP A 44 -16.11 8.21 -11.67
CA ASP A 44 -16.45 9.15 -10.59
C ASP A 44 -15.26 10.11 -10.32
N PRO A 45 -15.25 11.32 -10.91
CA PRO A 45 -14.14 12.25 -10.80
C PRO A 45 -14.00 12.91 -9.41
N ALA A 46 -15.04 12.84 -8.57
CA ALA A 46 -15.05 13.49 -7.27
C ALA A 46 -14.15 12.79 -6.25
N GLN A 47 -13.96 11.46 -6.39
CA GLN A 47 -13.16 10.66 -5.46
C GLN A 47 -12.09 9.79 -6.14
N ALA A 48 -11.87 10.00 -7.45
CA ALA A 48 -10.95 9.20 -8.25
C ALA A 48 -9.54 9.11 -7.65
N ASP A 49 -8.99 10.23 -7.18
CA ASP A 49 -7.62 10.30 -6.62
C ASP A 49 -7.49 9.48 -5.32
N VAL A 50 -8.46 9.64 -4.41
CA VAL A 50 -8.47 8.95 -3.11
C VAL A 50 -8.75 7.46 -3.28
N LYS A 51 -9.66 7.07 -4.19
CA LYS A 51 -9.93 5.67 -4.50
C LYS A 51 -8.75 5.01 -5.18
N ALA A 52 -8.14 5.65 -6.18
CA ALA A 52 -6.94 5.15 -6.85
C ALA A 52 -5.81 4.91 -5.86
N PHE A 53 -5.60 5.87 -4.95
CA PHE A 53 -4.60 5.74 -3.90
C PHE A 53 -4.88 4.59 -2.94
N ALA A 54 -6.12 4.49 -2.43
CA ALA A 54 -6.49 3.45 -1.47
C ALA A 54 -6.40 2.03 -2.10
N ASP A 55 -6.85 1.89 -3.35
CA ASP A 55 -6.87 0.61 -4.07
C ASP A 55 -5.44 0.17 -4.47
N ALA A 56 -4.62 1.09 -4.99
CA ALA A 56 -3.20 0.83 -5.25
C ALA A 56 -2.45 0.45 -3.97
N LEU A 57 -2.72 1.14 -2.84
CA LEU A 57 -2.05 0.85 -1.57
C LEU A 57 -2.50 -0.51 -1.02
N TYR A 58 -3.78 -0.83 -1.15
CA TYR A 58 -4.31 -2.12 -0.75
C TYR A 58 -3.68 -3.26 -1.56
N ALA A 59 -3.58 -3.12 -2.89
CA ALA A 59 -2.93 -4.11 -3.76
C ALA A 59 -1.46 -4.34 -3.35
N PHE A 60 -0.68 -3.27 -3.17
CA PHE A 60 0.72 -3.37 -2.77
C PHE A 60 0.91 -3.96 -1.37
N LEU A 61 0.05 -3.61 -0.40
CA LEU A 61 0.08 -4.19 0.94
C LEU A 61 -0.30 -5.67 0.91
N HIS A 62 -1.29 -6.05 0.12
CA HIS A 62 -1.72 -7.44 -0.04
C HIS A 62 -0.63 -8.30 -0.68
N GLU A 63 0.01 -7.80 -1.75
CA GLU A 63 1.15 -8.48 -2.39
C GLU A 63 2.33 -8.68 -1.43
N GLN A 64 2.56 -7.72 -0.53
CA GLN A 64 3.60 -7.82 0.51
C GLN A 64 3.22 -8.84 1.59
N GLU A 65 1.95 -8.89 2.03
CA GLU A 65 1.45 -9.91 2.95
C GLU A 65 1.53 -11.32 2.35
N GLU A 66 1.13 -11.51 1.08
CA GLU A 66 1.19 -12.81 0.40
C GLU A 66 2.64 -13.29 0.20
N LYS A 67 3.59 -12.38 -0.06
CA LYS A 67 5.02 -12.70 -0.12
C LYS A 67 5.58 -13.18 1.21
N ILE A 68 5.09 -12.66 2.33
CA ILE A 68 5.51 -13.07 3.67
C ILE A 68 4.81 -14.38 4.09
N GLY A 69 3.60 -14.64 3.60
CA GLY A 69 2.83 -15.87 3.85
C GLY A 69 3.29 -17.10 3.08
N THR A 70 4.04 -16.95 1.98
CA THR A 70 4.41 -18.07 1.06
C THR A 70 5.83 -18.61 1.30
N SER A 71 6.40 -18.45 2.50
CA SER A 71 7.67 -19.11 2.90
C SER A 71 7.49 -20.13 4.03
N ALA A 72 6.30 -20.74 4.11
CA ALA A 72 6.03 -21.85 5.02
C ALA A 72 5.08 -22.88 4.38
N VAL A 73 5.51 -23.50 3.28
CA VAL A 73 5.02 -24.83 2.87
C VAL A 73 6.10 -25.59 2.10
#